data_AF-M7BAN8-F1
#
_entry.id   AF-M7BAN8-F1
#
_cell.length_a   1.000
_cell.length_b   1.000
_cell.length_c   1.000
_cell.angle_alpha   90.00
_cell.angle_beta   90.00
_cell.angle_gamma   90.00
#
_symmetry.space_group_name_H-M   'P 1'
#
loop_
_entity.id
_entity.type
_entity.pdbx_description
1 polymer ?
#
loop_
_entity_poly.entity_id
_entity_poly.type
_entity_poly.pdbx_seq_one_letter_code
_entity_poly.pdbx_strand_id
1 'polypeptide(L)'
;RRLLAASVISVQNSNFVYPSCQNCFSKLILDSNRFNCLKCGCTGEAKDANYRYKLSLKVAGTSDLFAITVFGSSLDPFFGVTAGSLQR
;
A
#
# COMPACT_ATOMS: atom_id res chain seq x y z
N ARG A 1 23.06 8.26 -1.58
CA ARG A 1 22.07 7.24 -1.14
C ARG A 1 22.75 6.39 -0.08
N ARG A 2 22.19 6.26 1.13
CA ARG A 2 22.74 5.39 2.20
C ARG A 2 21.76 4.24 2.40
N LEU A 3 22.27 3.02 2.46
CA LEU A 3 21.46 1.83 2.76
C LEU A 3 21.49 1.59 4.27
N LEU A 4 20.37 1.13 4.82
CA LEU A 4 20.25 0.71 6.21
C LEU A 4 20.06 -0.81 6.22
N ALA A 5 20.96 -1.52 6.90
CA ALA A 5 20.73 -2.92 7.25
C ALA A 5 19.83 -2.96 8.50
N ALA A 6 18.67 -3.59 8.38
CA ALA A 6 17.71 -3.73 9.47
C ALA A 6 16.93 -5.03 9.33
N SER A 7 16.46 -5.56 10.45
CA SER A 7 15.59 -6.74 10.51
C SER A 7 14.14 -6.33 10.76
N VAL A 8 13.19 -6.95 10.06
CA VAL A 8 11.76 -6.76 10.31
C VAL A 8 11.39 -7.49 11.60
N ILE A 9 10.83 -6.77 12.57
CA ILE A 9 10.43 -7.30 13.88
C ILE A 9 8.95 -7.65 13.90
N SER A 10 8.11 -6.79 13.32
CA SER A 10 6.65 -7.04 13.26
C SER A 10 5.97 -6.19 12.21
N VAL A 11 4.85 -6.70 11.69
CA VAL A 11 3.87 -5.95 10.90
C VAL A 11 2.94 -5.22 11.85
N GLN A 12 2.73 -3.93 11.63
CA GLN A 12 2.02 -3.04 12.55
C GLN A 12 0.55 -2.82 12.19
N ASN A 13 0.16 -3.10 10.94
CA ASN A 13 -1.19 -2.90 10.46
C ASN A 13 -1.87 -4.20 10.05
N SER A 14 -3.15 -4.33 10.40
CA SER A 14 -4.01 -5.45 10.00
C SER A 14 -4.49 -5.35 8.56
N ASN A 15 -4.68 -4.13 8.05
CA ASN A 15 -4.96 -3.87 6.64
C ASN A 15 -3.77 -3.14 6.00
N PHE A 16 -3.12 -3.80 5.06
CA PHE A 16 -1.92 -3.33 4.35
C PHE A 16 -2.15 -3.05 2.87
N VAL A 17 -3.41 -2.95 2.44
CA VAL A 17 -3.79 -2.53 1.09
C VAL A 17 -4.76 -1.36 1.15
N TYR A 18 -4.76 -0.52 0.12
CA TYR A 18 -5.71 0.60 0.00
C TYR A 18 -6.10 0.84 -1.46
N PRO A 19 -7.34 1.29 -1.73
CA PRO A 19 -7.79 1.57 -3.07
C PRO A 19 -7.09 2.81 -3.62
N SER A 20 -6.63 2.73 -4.86
CA SER A 20 -5.84 3.78 -5.50
C SER A 20 -6.21 3.99 -6.96
N CYS A 21 -6.03 5.22 -7.43
CA CYS A 21 -6.28 5.55 -8.82
C CYS A 21 -5.22 4.91 -9.71
N GLN A 22 -5.64 4.24 -10.78
CA GLN A 22 -4.71 3.68 -11.79
C GLN A 22 -3.85 4.75 -12.46
N ASN A 23 -4.39 5.97 -12.63
CA ASN A 23 -3.72 7.02 -13.40
C ASN A 23 -2.73 7.85 -12.57
N CYS A 24 -3.04 8.13 -11.32
CA CYS A 24 -2.24 9.05 -10.49
C CYS A 24 -1.83 8.49 -9.12
N PHE A 25 -2.13 7.21 -8.87
CA PHE A 25 -1.80 6.45 -7.65
C PHE A 25 -2.29 7.05 -6.33
N SER A 26 -3.14 8.08 -6.40
CA SER A 26 -3.72 8.72 -5.23
C SER A 26 -4.79 7.82 -4.65
N LYS A 27 -4.98 7.92 -3.33
CA LYS A 27 -6.02 7.16 -2.63
C LYS A 27 -7.39 7.50 -3.24
N LEU A 28 -8.18 6.46 -3.50
CA LEU A 28 -9.57 6.63 -3.95
C LEU A 28 -10.51 6.72 -2.76
N ILE A 29 -11.62 7.42 -2.97
CA ILE A 29 -12.81 7.29 -2.16
C ILE A 29 -13.69 6.27 -2.88
N LEU A 30 -14.08 5.23 -2.15
CA LEU A 30 -15.01 4.21 -2.63
C LEU A 30 -16.38 4.49 -2.01
N ASP A 31 -17.38 4.62 -2.88
CA ASP A 31 -18.80 4.57 -2.55
C ASP A 31 -19.32 3.15 -2.82
N SER A 32 -20.59 2.86 -2.49
CA SER A 32 -21.15 1.49 -2.57
C SER A 32 -20.92 0.78 -3.89
N ASN A 33 -20.97 1.50 -5.03
CA ASN A 33 -20.76 0.92 -6.36
C ASN A 33 -19.69 1.62 -7.19
N ARG A 34 -19.15 2.76 -6.76
CA ARG A 34 -18.27 3.59 -7.60
C ARG A 34 -17.05 4.08 -6.84
N PHE A 35 -16.02 4.44 -7.58
CA PHE A 35 -14.90 5.21 -7.05
C PHE A 35 -14.80 6.58 -7.71
N ASN A 36 -14.26 7.53 -6.96
CA ASN A 36 -13.88 8.84 -7.46
C ASN A 36 -12.45 9.19 -7.01
N CYS A 37 -11.63 9.62 -7.96
CA CYS A 37 -10.31 10.15 -7.70
C CYS A 37 -10.36 11.67 -7.57
N LEU A 38 -10.27 12.18 -6.35
CA LEU A 38 -10.27 13.63 -6.10
C LEU A 38 -9.09 14.38 -6.74
N LYS A 39 -8.00 13.69 -7.08
CA LYS A 39 -6.81 14.34 -7.66
C LYS A 39 -6.90 14.55 -9.16
N CYS A 40 -7.38 13.54 -9.91
CA CYS A 40 -7.40 13.60 -11.38
C CYS A 40 -8.80 13.47 -12.01
N GLY A 41 -9.85 13.37 -11.20
CA GLY A 41 -11.24 13.25 -11.67
C GLY A 41 -11.59 11.89 -12.29
N CYS A 42 -10.70 10.90 -12.24
CA CYS A 42 -11.00 9.55 -12.73
C CYS A 42 -12.09 8.89 -11.87
N THR A 43 -13.13 8.41 -12.54
CA THR A 43 -14.27 7.69 -11.92
C THR A 43 -14.43 6.31 -12.53
N GLY A 44 -15.03 5.38 -11.79
CA GLY A 44 -15.34 4.04 -12.31
C GLY A 44 -16.15 3.23 -11.30
N GLU A 45 -16.36 1.95 -11.57
CA GLU A 45 -17.05 1.04 -10.65
C GLU A 45 -16.09 0.59 -9.53
N ALA A 46 -16.60 0.41 -8.32
CA ALA A 46 -15.80 0.07 -7.14
C ALA A 46 -15.03 -1.25 -7.33
N LYS A 47 -15.59 -2.21 -8.06
CA LYS A 47 -14.95 -3.49 -8.41
C LYS A 47 -13.72 -3.33 -9.31
N ASP A 48 -13.64 -2.24 -10.07
CA ASP A 48 -12.55 -1.96 -11.01
C ASP A 48 -11.46 -1.07 -10.36
N ALA A 49 -11.61 -0.74 -9.07
CA ALA A 49 -10.62 0.05 -8.34
C ALA A 49 -9.28 -0.71 -8.22
N ASN A 50 -8.17 -0.01 -8.48
CA ASN A 50 -6.86 -0.57 -8.19
C ASN A 50 -6.63 -0.65 -6.68
N TYR A 51 -5.72 -1.52 -6.27
CA TYR A 51 -5.20 -1.54 -4.91
C TYR A 51 -3.69 -1.42 -4.90
N ARG A 52 -3.17 -0.75 -3.86
CA ARG A 52 -1.74 -0.60 -3.60
C ARG A 52 -1.43 -0.98 -2.17
N TYR A 53 -0.22 -1.49 -1.97
CA TYR A 53 0.27 -1.78 -0.64
C TYR A 53 0.53 -0.50 0.17
N LYS A 54 0.23 -0.58 1.47
CA LYS A 54 0.66 0.34 2.52
C LYS A 54 1.05 -0.54 3.71
N LEU A 55 2.26 -1.07 3.70
CA LEU A 55 2.75 -1.98 4.73
C LEU A 55 3.51 -1.20 5.80
N SER A 56 3.02 -1.23 7.04
CA SER A 56 3.68 -0.59 8.18
C SER A 56 4.45 -1.64 8.97
N LEU A 57 5.74 -1.40 9.18
CA LEU A 57 6.66 -2.33 9.81
C LEU A 57 7.37 -1.68 10.99
N LYS A 58 7.61 -2.46 12.03
CA LYS A 58 8.62 -2.16 13.03
C LYS A 58 9.89 -2.90 12.65
N VAL A 59 10.99 -2.16 12.52
CA VAL A 59 12.31 -2.71 12.14
C VAL A 59 13.35 -2.39 13.20
N ALA A 60 14.34 -3.26 13.36
CA ALA A 60 15.49 -3.06 14.23
C ALA A 60 16.74 -2.84 13.39
N GLY A 61 17.44 -1.74 13.63
CA GLY A 61 18.80 -1.50 13.16
C GLY A 61 19.83 -2.04 14.15
N THR A 62 21.06 -1.49 14.11
CA THR A 62 22.16 -1.91 14.98
C THR A 62 21.92 -1.58 16.47
N SER A 63 21.25 -0.47 16.76
CA SER A 63 21.05 0.00 18.13
C SER A 63 19.66 0.57 18.40
N ASP A 64 18.82 0.65 17.37
CA ASP A 64 17.59 1.44 17.38
C ASP A 64 16.43 0.67 16.75
N LEU A 65 15.21 1.04 17.14
CA LEU A 65 13.97 0.57 16.53
C LEU A 65 13.32 1.70 15.75
N PHE A 66 12.83 1.40 14.56
CA PHE A 66 12.18 2.36 13.67
C PHE A 66 10.82 1.83 13.22
N ALA A 67 9.89 2.76 12.99
CA ALA A 67 8.66 2.49 12.25
C ALA A 67 8.86 2.95 10.80
N ILE A 68 8.66 2.04 9.85
CA ILE A 68 8.73 2.33 8.42
C ILE A 68 7.42 1.98 7.74
N THR A 69 7.07 2.70 6.68
CA THR A 69 5.95 2.32 5.81
C THR A 69 6.43 2.20 4.38
N VAL A 70 6.15 1.05 3.77
CA VAL A 70 6.48 0.75 2.37
C VAL A 70 5.19 0.79 1.55
N PHE A 71 5.24 1.44 0.38
CA PHE A 71 4.06 1.72 -0.44
C PHE A 71 4.17 1.17 -1.85
N GLY A 72 3.02 0.84 -2.44
CA GLY A 72 2.89 0.55 -3.86
C GLY A 72 3.43 -0.81 -4.28
N SER A 73 3.63 -0.98 -5.59
CA SER A 73 3.97 -2.26 -6.23
C SER A 73 5.42 -2.72 -5.98
N SER A 74 6.23 -1.96 -5.24
CA SER A 74 7.58 -2.41 -4.84
C SER A 74 7.53 -3.64 -3.93
N LEU A 75 6.36 -3.94 -3.36
CA LEU A 75 6.12 -5.11 -2.51
C LEU A 75 5.62 -6.33 -3.29
N ASP A 76 5.25 -6.20 -4.57
CA ASP A 76 4.79 -7.32 -5.40
C ASP A 76 5.84 -8.45 -5.46
N PRO A 77 7.15 -8.18 -5.64
CA PRO A 77 8.17 -9.24 -5.65
C PRO A 77 8.37 -9.92 -4.28
N PHE A 78 7.98 -9.26 -3.18
CA PHE A 78 8.15 -9.79 -1.82
C PHE A 78 6.94 -10.63 -1.39
N PHE A 79 5.73 -10.26 -1.81
CA PHE A 79 4.51 -11.03 -1.53
C PHE A 79 4.17 -12.06 -2.62
N GLY A 80 4.76 -11.94 -3.81
CA GLY A 80 4.47 -12.81 -4.95
C GLY A 80 3.10 -12.56 -5.61
N VAL A 81 2.35 -11.57 -5.13
CA VAL A 81 1.02 -11.20 -5.62
C VAL A 81 0.83 -9.69 -5.61
N THR A 82 -0.13 -9.20 -6.39
CA THR A 82 -0.53 -7.78 -6.36
C THR A 82 -1.36 -7.46 -5.12
N ALA A 83 -1.37 -6.20 -4.71
CA ALA A 83 -2.20 -5.74 -3.59
C ALA A 83 -3.70 -6.00 -3.80
N GLY A 84 -4.18 -5.97 -5.05
CA GLY A 84 -5.58 -6.29 -5.37
C GLY A 84 -5.97 -7.72 -5.00
N SER A 85 -5.04 -8.66 -5.15
CA SER A 85 -5.26 -10.07 -4.78
C SER A 85 -5.34 -10.30 -3.26
N LEU A 86 -4.89 -9.34 -2.45
CA LEU A 86 -4.91 -9.39 -0.98
C LEU A 86 -5.95 -8.45 -0.36
N GLN A 87 -6.77 -7.79 -1.21
CA GLN A 87 -7.94 -7.09 -0.74
C GLN A 87 -8.90 -8.10 -0.09
N ARG A 88 -9.32 -7.79 1.14
CA ARG A 88 -10.36 -8.51 1.87
C ARG A 88 -11.71 -7.84 1.70
#